data_AF-A0AAN6SZR8-F1
#
_entry.id   AF-A0AAN6SZR8-F1
#
_cell.length_a   1.000
_cell.length_b   1.000
_cell.length_c   1.000
_cell.angle_alpha   90.00
_cell.angle_beta   90.00
_cell.angle_gamma   90.00
#
_symmetry.space_group_name_H-M   'P 1'
#
loop_
_entity.id
_entity.type
_entity.pdbx_description
1 polymer ?
#
loop_
_entity_poly.entity_id
_entity_poly.type
_entity_poly.pdbx_seq_one_letter_code
_entity_poly.pdbx_strand_id
1 'polypeptide(L)'
;MGILSHLALLLAAASAVAAEAPTPGTAPQITSITYSGSGCHKDPKFSGSFDDPTVTFHHFAASLPGANQTVNCQVHLQAKGASPGWQVALKSNKVKGHLVLRPGTTLTYYTTVFFSQDAAKTDTMAGSLSNKGDKTYNEAVTLVAKADGTKVWSPCTGSDGYTGIMNINFRSVLAGEGRAYFEANTEAWDVEWRRC
;
A
#
# COMPACT_ATOMS: atom_id res chain seq x y z
N MET A 1 8.30 -33.66 63.70
CA MET A 1 9.37 -32.76 63.23
C MET A 1 9.99 -33.38 61.99
N GLY A 2 9.67 -32.86 60.81
CA GLY A 2 10.17 -33.34 59.52
C GLY A 2 9.85 -32.30 58.46
N ILE A 3 10.89 -31.72 57.88
CA ILE A 3 10.94 -30.40 57.24
C ILE A 3 10.34 -30.46 55.82
N LEU A 4 9.38 -29.56 55.53
CA LEU A 4 8.90 -29.27 54.18
C LEU A 4 10.05 -28.69 53.34
N SER A 5 10.39 -29.33 52.23
CA SER A 5 11.32 -28.78 51.24
C SER A 5 10.50 -28.21 50.07
N HIS A 6 10.58 -26.90 49.91
CA HIS A 6 9.82 -26.12 48.94
C HIS A 6 10.38 -26.32 47.51
N LEU A 7 9.51 -26.76 46.60
CA LEU A 7 9.79 -26.83 45.17
C LEU A 7 9.71 -25.41 44.57
N ALA A 8 10.86 -24.82 44.23
CA ALA A 8 10.91 -23.55 43.51
C ALA A 8 10.66 -23.81 42.01
N LEU A 9 9.51 -23.37 41.51
CA LEU A 9 9.22 -23.33 40.08
C LEU A 9 9.95 -22.12 39.45
N LEU A 10 11.02 -22.38 38.71
CA LEU A 10 11.65 -21.38 37.84
C LEU A 10 10.81 -21.21 36.57
N LEU A 11 9.99 -20.16 36.52
CA LEU A 11 9.35 -19.70 35.28
C LEU A 11 10.41 -19.01 34.42
N ALA A 12 10.91 -19.70 33.39
CA ALA A 12 11.69 -19.08 32.33
C ALA A 12 10.75 -18.25 31.43
N ALA A 13 10.81 -16.92 31.55
CA ALA A 13 10.17 -16.02 30.60
C ALA A 13 10.94 -16.06 29.27
N ALA A 14 10.41 -16.79 28.29
CA ALA A 14 10.91 -16.74 26.92
C ALA A 14 10.54 -15.39 26.28
N SER A 15 11.48 -14.46 26.24
CA SER A 15 11.36 -13.26 25.42
C SER A 15 11.43 -13.66 23.95
N ALA A 16 10.29 -13.67 23.26
CA ALA A 16 10.27 -13.81 21.81
C ALA A 16 10.91 -12.55 21.20
N VAL A 17 12.17 -12.66 20.78
CA VAL A 17 12.82 -11.67 19.92
C VAL A 17 12.11 -11.76 18.57
N ALA A 18 11.34 -10.73 18.20
CA ALA A 18 10.77 -10.65 16.86
C ALA A 18 11.94 -10.57 15.86
N ALA A 19 12.10 -11.61 15.03
CA ALA A 19 13.07 -11.56 13.95
C ALA A 19 12.65 -10.44 12.98
N GLU A 20 13.57 -9.50 12.72
CA GLU A 20 13.36 -8.48 11.69
C GLU A 20 13.18 -9.16 10.32
N ALA A 21 12.28 -8.61 9.51
CA ALA A 21 12.08 -9.11 8.15
C ALA A 21 13.41 -8.99 7.37
N PRO A 22 13.77 -10.00 6.56
CA PRO A 22 15.04 -10.00 5.84
C PRO A 22 15.07 -8.83 4.84
N THR A 23 16.12 -8.00 4.87
CA THR A 23 16.32 -6.87 3.94
C THR A 23 17.70 -6.95 3.26
N PRO A 24 17.87 -6.33 2.07
CA PRO A 24 19.17 -6.22 1.44
C PRO A 24 20.19 -5.48 2.32
N GLY A 25 21.45 -5.89 2.28
CA GLY A 25 22.53 -5.21 3.02
C GLY A 25 22.77 -3.77 2.56
N THR A 26 22.29 -3.40 1.37
CA THR A 26 22.25 -2.03 0.86
C THR A 26 20.85 -1.76 0.31
N ALA A 27 20.19 -0.74 0.84
CA ALA A 27 18.88 -0.31 0.36
C ALA A 27 19.00 0.38 -1.01
N PRO A 28 18.07 0.12 -1.95
CA PRO A 28 18.11 0.76 -3.26
C PRO A 28 17.82 2.25 -3.15
N GLN A 29 18.43 3.03 -4.05
CA GLN A 29 18.15 4.44 -4.23
C GLN A 29 17.14 4.62 -5.35
N ILE A 30 16.12 5.45 -5.10
CA ILE A 30 15.14 5.81 -6.12
C ILE A 30 15.81 6.73 -7.13
N THR A 31 15.70 6.36 -8.40
CA THR A 31 16.36 7.05 -9.53
C THR A 31 15.39 7.79 -10.42
N SER A 32 14.13 7.36 -10.47
CA SER A 32 13.09 8.00 -11.24
C SER A 32 11.73 7.73 -10.62
N ILE A 33 10.88 8.75 -10.62
CA ILE A 33 9.46 8.65 -10.30
C ILE A 33 8.71 9.48 -11.33
N THR A 34 7.73 8.85 -11.98
CA THR A 34 6.81 9.55 -12.89
C THR A 34 5.37 9.16 -12.58
N TYR A 35 4.43 10.00 -12.97
CA TYR A 35 3.02 9.85 -12.64
C TYR A 35 2.16 9.82 -13.90
N SER A 36 1.06 9.07 -13.87
CA SER A 36 0.07 9.05 -14.94
C SER A 36 -1.34 8.72 -14.42
N GLY A 37 -2.38 9.13 -15.15
CA GLY A 37 -3.78 8.90 -14.76
C GLY A 37 -4.51 10.17 -14.34
N SER A 38 -5.85 10.08 -14.28
CA SER A 38 -6.74 11.23 -14.10
C SER A 38 -6.66 11.88 -12.71
N GLY A 39 -6.14 11.16 -11.72
CA GLY A 39 -6.01 11.61 -10.33
C GLY A 39 -4.65 12.18 -9.96
N CYS A 40 -3.64 12.10 -10.84
CA CYS A 40 -2.31 12.67 -10.59
C CYS A 40 -2.26 14.17 -10.98
N HIS A 41 -3.13 15.00 -10.42
CA HIS A 41 -3.14 16.42 -10.75
C HIS A 41 -1.89 17.12 -10.19
N LYS A 42 -1.23 17.97 -11.01
CA LYS A 42 0.01 18.70 -10.69
C LYS A 42 1.15 17.83 -10.13
N ASP A 43 1.24 16.57 -10.56
CA ASP A 43 2.19 15.56 -10.09
C ASP A 43 2.29 15.44 -8.55
N PRO A 44 1.88 14.31 -7.96
CA PRO A 44 2.04 14.08 -6.54
C PRO A 44 3.47 14.30 -6.02
N LYS A 45 3.59 14.74 -4.77
CA LYS A 45 4.88 14.84 -4.10
C LYS A 45 5.27 13.48 -3.53
N PHE A 46 6.49 13.03 -3.84
CA PHE A 46 7.11 11.87 -3.19
C PHE A 46 7.93 12.26 -1.95
N SER A 47 7.92 11.42 -0.93
CA SER A 47 8.79 11.52 0.25
C SER A 47 9.09 10.13 0.83
N GLY A 48 10.13 10.03 1.66
CA GLY A 48 10.54 8.78 2.29
C GLY A 48 11.65 8.06 1.53
N SER A 49 11.95 6.84 1.96
CA SER A 49 12.90 5.95 1.29
C SER A 49 12.18 4.95 0.38
N PHE A 50 12.92 4.04 -0.24
CA PHE A 50 12.31 2.93 -0.97
C PHE A 50 11.53 1.96 -0.07
N ASP A 51 11.91 1.86 1.21
CA ASP A 51 11.30 0.94 2.18
C ASP A 51 10.11 1.55 2.93
N ASP A 52 10.01 2.88 2.97
CA ASP A 52 8.87 3.61 3.53
C ASP A 52 8.45 4.78 2.60
N PRO A 53 8.03 4.49 1.37
CA PRO A 53 7.65 5.51 0.40
C PRO A 53 6.25 6.05 0.71
N THR A 54 6.10 7.37 0.63
CA THR A 54 4.82 8.06 0.74
C THR A 54 4.62 9.03 -0.42
N VAL A 55 3.47 8.91 -1.07
CA VAL A 55 2.97 9.80 -2.11
C VAL A 55 1.93 10.75 -1.50
N THR A 56 2.08 12.05 -1.72
CA THR A 56 1.12 13.08 -1.32
C THR A 56 0.44 13.62 -2.56
N PHE A 57 -0.87 13.41 -2.67
CA PHE A 57 -1.64 13.85 -3.82
C PHE A 57 -1.92 15.35 -3.77
N HIS A 58 -2.03 15.98 -4.95
CA HIS A 58 -2.59 17.31 -5.09
C HIS A 58 -3.94 17.17 -5.78
N HIS A 59 -5.04 17.08 -5.01
CA HIS A 59 -6.42 16.94 -5.53
C HIS A 59 -6.73 15.63 -6.27
N PHE A 60 -6.33 14.48 -5.70
CA PHE A 60 -6.92 13.20 -6.12
C PHE A 60 -8.35 13.14 -5.58
N ALA A 61 -9.36 13.39 -6.43
CA ALA A 61 -10.75 13.41 -5.99
C ALA A 61 -11.72 12.74 -6.97
N ALA A 62 -12.68 12.00 -6.42
CA ALA A 62 -13.87 11.50 -7.11
C ALA A 62 -15.11 12.19 -6.53
N SER A 63 -16.06 12.60 -7.38
CA SER A 63 -17.29 13.25 -6.94
C SER A 63 -18.50 12.80 -7.75
N LEU A 64 -19.49 12.24 -7.06
CA LEU A 64 -20.76 11.79 -7.64
C LEU A 64 -21.86 12.81 -7.30
N PRO A 65 -22.46 13.45 -8.31
CA PRO A 65 -23.83 13.08 -8.65
C PRO A 65 -23.99 12.69 -10.12
N GLY A 66 -24.60 11.53 -10.38
CA GLY A 66 -25.14 11.18 -11.72
C GLY A 66 -24.76 9.78 -12.20
N ALA A 67 -23.47 9.48 -12.31
CA ALA A 67 -22.96 8.20 -12.77
C ALA A 67 -21.72 7.78 -11.96
N ASN A 68 -21.43 6.48 -11.94
CA ASN A 68 -20.24 5.96 -11.27
C ASN A 68 -18.99 6.71 -11.71
N GLN A 69 -18.23 7.21 -10.74
CA GLN A 69 -17.00 7.97 -11.00
C GLN A 69 -15.80 7.10 -10.70
N THR A 70 -14.83 7.13 -11.60
CA THR A 70 -13.55 6.44 -11.43
C THR A 70 -12.42 7.43 -11.65
N VAL A 71 -11.49 7.47 -10.70
CA VAL A 71 -10.25 8.24 -10.80
C VAL A 71 -9.09 7.36 -10.38
N ASN A 72 -7.95 7.51 -11.05
CA ASN A 72 -6.76 6.73 -10.74
C ASN A 72 -5.49 7.57 -10.83
N CYS A 73 -4.50 7.21 -10.04
CA CYS A 73 -3.16 7.76 -10.14
C CYS A 73 -2.18 6.59 -10.10
N GLN A 74 -1.37 6.50 -11.15
CA GLN A 74 -0.33 5.51 -11.31
C GLN A 74 1.03 6.15 -11.09
N VAL A 75 1.81 5.53 -10.22
CA VAL A 75 3.20 5.87 -9.98
C VAL A 75 4.08 4.83 -10.67
N HIS A 76 5.05 5.31 -11.42
CA HIS A 76 6.11 4.49 -12.01
C HIS A 76 7.40 4.79 -11.24
N LEU A 77 7.86 3.85 -10.41
CA LEU A 77 9.01 4.02 -9.53
C LEU A 77 10.15 3.11 -10.00
N GLN A 78 11.32 3.71 -10.21
CA GLN A 78 12.55 2.99 -10.56
C GLN A 78 13.61 3.17 -9.48
N ALA A 79 14.22 2.08 -9.04
CA ALA A 79 15.32 2.12 -8.07
C ALA A 79 16.46 1.17 -8.46
N LYS A 80 17.66 1.45 -7.92
CA LYS A 80 18.87 0.66 -8.14
C LYS A 80 19.79 0.66 -6.92
N GLY A 81 20.82 -0.20 -6.92
CA GLY A 81 21.81 -0.26 -5.83
C GLY A 81 21.43 -1.16 -4.66
N ALA A 82 20.39 -1.99 -4.79
CA ALA A 82 20.15 -3.08 -3.85
C ALA A 82 21.29 -4.12 -3.92
N SER A 83 21.61 -4.79 -2.82
CA SER A 83 22.56 -5.91 -2.87
C SER A 83 22.05 -7.02 -3.81
N PRO A 84 22.94 -7.82 -4.45
CA PRO A 84 22.52 -8.91 -5.32
C PRO A 84 21.73 -10.03 -4.60
N GLY A 85 20.82 -10.69 -5.33
CA GLY A 85 20.04 -11.84 -4.84
C GLY A 85 18.82 -11.46 -4.01
N TRP A 86 18.19 -10.33 -4.30
CA TRP A 86 17.00 -9.86 -3.60
C TRP A 86 15.85 -9.54 -4.55
N GLN A 87 14.63 -9.71 -4.06
CA GLN A 87 13.42 -9.23 -4.71
C GLN A 87 12.59 -8.43 -3.70
N VAL A 88 11.85 -7.46 -4.20
CA VAL A 88 10.89 -6.67 -3.43
C VAL A 88 9.48 -6.83 -4.00
N ALA A 89 8.49 -6.78 -3.13
CA ALA A 89 7.08 -6.70 -3.50
C ALA A 89 6.35 -5.67 -2.64
N LEU A 90 5.26 -5.13 -3.17
CA LEU A 90 4.32 -4.35 -2.39
C LEU A 90 3.54 -5.28 -1.46
N LYS A 91 3.56 -5.01 -0.16
CA LYS A 91 2.90 -5.83 0.87
C LYS A 91 1.58 -5.21 1.30
N SER A 92 1.55 -3.90 1.49
CA SER A 92 0.31 -3.20 1.78
C SER A 92 0.36 -1.74 1.36
N ASN A 93 -0.83 -1.16 1.28
CA ASN A 93 -1.05 0.24 0.96
C ASN A 93 -1.99 0.83 2.02
N LYS A 94 -1.63 2.03 2.50
CA LYS A 94 -2.44 2.84 3.39
C LYS A 94 -2.74 4.20 2.73
N VAL A 95 -4.02 4.43 2.44
CA VAL A 95 -4.50 5.72 1.91
C VAL A 95 -5.22 6.50 3.00
N LYS A 96 -4.80 7.74 3.23
CA LYS A 96 -5.53 8.69 4.09
C LYS A 96 -6.28 9.69 3.23
N GLY A 97 -7.48 10.04 3.64
CA GLY A 97 -8.32 10.96 2.88
C GLY A 97 -9.55 11.41 3.64
N HIS A 98 -10.45 12.06 2.92
CA HIS A 98 -11.76 12.47 3.41
C HIS A 98 -12.86 11.83 2.54
N LEU A 99 -13.92 11.36 3.19
CA LEU A 99 -14.97 10.60 2.54
C LEU A 99 -16.35 11.10 2.96
N VAL A 100 -17.17 11.42 1.97
CA VAL A 100 -18.59 11.70 2.11
C VAL A 100 -19.38 10.64 1.35
N LEU A 101 -20.21 9.87 2.05
CA LEU A 101 -21.14 8.90 1.44
C LEU A 101 -22.55 9.18 1.93
N ARG A 102 -23.47 9.52 1.02
CA ARG A 102 -24.91 9.47 1.34
C ARG A 102 -25.42 8.03 1.42
N PRO A 103 -26.56 7.79 2.08
CA PRO A 103 -27.22 6.48 2.06
C PRO A 103 -27.27 5.85 0.67
N GLY A 104 -26.92 4.57 0.55
CA GLY A 104 -26.93 3.84 -0.71
C GLY A 104 -25.71 4.06 -1.62
N THR A 105 -24.69 4.80 -1.16
CA THR A 105 -23.44 5.00 -1.93
C THR A 105 -22.30 4.17 -1.38
N THR A 106 -21.34 3.85 -2.26
CA THR A 106 -20.16 3.04 -1.93
C THR A 106 -18.91 3.65 -2.54
N LEU A 107 -17.84 3.66 -1.76
CA LEU A 107 -16.47 3.79 -2.23
C LEU A 107 -15.86 2.40 -2.35
N THR A 108 -15.37 2.06 -3.54
CA THR A 108 -14.48 0.90 -3.75
C THR A 108 -13.13 1.42 -4.17
N TYR A 109 -12.06 0.86 -3.63
CA TYR A 109 -10.69 1.25 -3.96
C TYR A 109 -9.86 0.04 -4.32
N TYR A 110 -8.91 0.26 -5.22
CA TYR A 110 -8.00 -0.74 -5.76
C TYR A 110 -6.59 -0.19 -5.77
N THR A 111 -5.63 -1.03 -5.44
CA THR A 111 -4.21 -0.78 -5.65
C THR A 111 -3.66 -1.93 -6.46
N THR A 112 -3.37 -1.66 -7.73
CA THR A 112 -2.78 -2.65 -8.65
C THR A 112 -1.29 -2.41 -8.76
N VAL A 113 -0.48 -3.45 -8.61
CA VAL A 113 0.98 -3.40 -8.73
C VAL A 113 1.49 -4.41 -9.76
N PHE A 114 2.47 -3.99 -10.55
CA PHE A 114 3.22 -4.86 -11.46
C PHE A 114 4.60 -4.26 -11.77
N PHE A 115 5.53 -5.11 -12.23
CA PHE A 115 6.82 -4.65 -12.73
C PHE A 115 6.81 -4.60 -14.25
N SER A 116 7.34 -3.54 -14.87
CA SER A 116 7.30 -3.38 -16.34
C SER A 116 8.00 -4.53 -17.09
N GLN A 117 8.93 -5.22 -16.43
CA GLN A 117 9.65 -6.38 -16.97
C GLN A 117 8.75 -7.60 -17.19
N ASP A 118 7.64 -7.69 -16.47
CA ASP A 118 6.66 -8.78 -16.57
C ASP A 118 5.26 -8.23 -16.25
N ALA A 119 4.79 -7.30 -17.09
CA ALA A 119 3.55 -6.57 -16.86
C ALA A 119 2.29 -7.46 -16.88
N ALA A 120 2.41 -8.70 -17.37
CA ALA A 120 1.33 -9.70 -17.30
C ALA A 120 1.11 -10.23 -15.88
N LYS A 121 2.12 -10.15 -15.01
CA LYS A 121 1.99 -10.49 -13.58
C LYS A 121 1.60 -9.27 -12.79
N THR A 122 0.37 -9.27 -12.32
CA THR A 122 -0.21 -8.19 -11.52
C THR A 122 -0.74 -8.71 -10.19
N ASP A 123 -0.60 -7.93 -9.14
CA ASP A 123 -1.35 -8.10 -7.89
C ASP A 123 -2.33 -6.92 -7.75
N THR A 124 -3.54 -7.16 -7.28
CA THR A 124 -4.54 -6.12 -7.04
C THR A 124 -5.15 -6.30 -5.67
N MET A 125 -4.82 -5.37 -4.78
CA MET A 125 -5.43 -5.27 -3.46
C MET A 125 -6.67 -4.38 -3.56
N ALA A 126 -7.74 -4.72 -2.86
CA ALA A 126 -8.98 -3.95 -2.91
C ALA A 126 -9.67 -3.85 -1.55
N GLY A 127 -10.54 -2.86 -1.41
CA GLY A 127 -11.45 -2.73 -0.29
C GLY A 127 -12.66 -1.87 -0.64
N SER A 128 -13.65 -1.84 0.25
CA SER A 128 -14.86 -1.04 0.05
C SER A 128 -15.41 -0.49 1.35
N LEU A 129 -16.08 0.66 1.25
CA LEU A 129 -16.84 1.31 2.31
C LEU A 129 -18.21 1.67 1.73
N SER A 130 -19.27 1.04 2.24
CA SER A 130 -20.65 1.30 1.81
C SER A 130 -21.43 1.96 2.93
N ASN A 131 -22.17 3.02 2.62
CA ASN A 131 -23.12 3.60 3.55
C ASN A 131 -24.49 2.92 3.40
N LYS A 132 -24.76 1.97 4.31
CA LYS A 132 -26.04 1.24 4.40
C LYS A 132 -27.02 1.87 5.40
N GLY A 133 -26.63 2.97 6.05
CA GLY A 133 -27.45 3.67 7.03
C GLY A 133 -28.37 4.73 6.39
N ASP A 134 -29.05 5.49 7.24
CA ASP A 134 -29.98 6.57 6.88
C ASP A 134 -29.33 7.97 6.91
N LYS A 135 -28.17 8.10 7.56
CA LYS A 135 -27.41 9.36 7.69
C LYS A 135 -26.25 9.43 6.71
N THR A 136 -25.81 10.64 6.40
CA THR A 136 -24.60 10.86 5.60
C THR A 136 -23.36 10.53 6.42
N TYR A 137 -22.49 9.68 5.89
CA TYR A 137 -21.12 9.50 6.38
C TYR A 137 -20.27 10.66 5.88
N ASN A 138 -19.53 11.35 6.76
CA ASN A 138 -18.72 12.51 6.41
C ASN A 138 -17.53 12.60 7.38
N GLU A 139 -16.47 11.85 7.09
CA GLU A 139 -15.38 11.63 8.05
C GLU A 139 -14.02 11.57 7.35
N ALA A 140 -12.96 11.79 8.12
CA ALA A 140 -11.62 11.38 7.71
C ALA A 140 -11.51 9.85 7.71
N VAL A 141 -10.83 9.29 6.71
CA VAL A 141 -10.68 7.83 6.54
C VAL A 141 -9.22 7.42 6.41
N THR A 142 -8.94 6.21 6.87
CA THR A 142 -7.70 5.48 6.55
C THR A 142 -8.09 4.15 5.91
N LEU A 143 -7.87 4.05 4.61
CA LEU A 143 -8.10 2.85 3.81
C LEU A 143 -6.83 2.00 3.87
N VAL A 144 -6.98 0.68 4.06
CA VAL A 144 -5.86 -0.24 4.11
C VAL A 144 -6.15 -1.41 3.18
N ALA A 145 -5.27 -1.61 2.19
CA ALA A 145 -5.29 -2.75 1.30
C ALA A 145 -4.01 -3.58 1.53
N LYS A 146 -4.12 -4.90 1.58
CA LYS A 146 -2.99 -5.81 1.82
C LYS A 146 -2.96 -6.88 0.74
N ALA A 147 -1.76 -7.28 0.32
CA ALA A 147 -1.59 -8.40 -0.60
C ALA A 147 -2.06 -9.69 0.08
N ASP A 148 -2.87 -10.49 -0.61
CA ASP A 148 -3.56 -11.67 -0.09
C ASP A 148 -2.79 -12.98 -0.30
N GLY A 149 -1.47 -12.89 -0.43
CA GLY A 149 -0.56 -14.03 -0.62
C GLY A 149 -0.03 -14.18 -2.05
N THR A 150 -0.64 -13.51 -3.03
CA THR A 150 -0.15 -13.49 -4.43
C THR A 150 0.63 -12.22 -4.77
N LYS A 151 1.74 -12.00 -4.05
CA LYS A 151 2.62 -10.85 -4.31
C LYS A 151 3.31 -10.96 -5.66
N VAL A 152 3.35 -9.86 -6.41
CA VAL A 152 4.25 -9.72 -7.57
C VAL A 152 5.60 -9.23 -7.08
N TRP A 153 6.62 -10.07 -7.31
CA TRP A 153 7.99 -9.79 -6.95
C TRP A 153 8.74 -9.12 -8.10
N SER A 154 9.64 -8.20 -7.77
CA SER A 154 10.58 -7.59 -8.70
C SER A 154 11.45 -8.62 -9.41
N PRO A 155 12.14 -8.26 -10.50
CA PRO A 155 13.31 -9.02 -10.94
C PRO A 155 14.30 -9.26 -9.79
N CYS A 156 15.03 -10.37 -9.87
CA CYS A 156 16.11 -10.66 -8.94
C CYS A 156 17.26 -9.66 -9.15
N THR A 157 17.68 -8.95 -8.11
CA THR A 157 18.72 -7.93 -8.21
C THR A 157 20.07 -8.54 -8.59
N GLY A 158 20.72 -7.95 -9.61
CA GLY A 158 22.05 -8.30 -10.06
C GLY A 158 23.13 -7.41 -9.45
N SER A 159 24.30 -7.35 -10.12
CA SER A 159 25.42 -6.48 -9.71
C SER A 159 25.11 -4.98 -9.78
N ASP A 160 24.13 -4.57 -10.60
CA ASP A 160 23.64 -3.19 -10.70
C ASP A 160 22.61 -2.83 -9.61
N GLY A 161 22.14 -3.83 -8.86
CA GLY A 161 21.13 -3.68 -7.82
C GLY A 161 19.78 -3.21 -8.34
N TYR A 162 19.48 -3.41 -9.62
CA TYR A 162 18.25 -2.94 -10.25
C TYR A 162 17.01 -3.71 -9.75
N THR A 163 15.99 -2.99 -9.30
CA THR A 163 14.75 -3.58 -8.75
C THR A 163 13.61 -3.63 -9.76
N GLY A 164 13.85 -3.33 -11.04
CA GLY A 164 12.77 -3.16 -12.01
C GLY A 164 12.10 -1.78 -11.95
N ILE A 165 11.09 -1.57 -12.82
CA ILE A 165 10.20 -0.41 -12.75
C ILE A 165 8.91 -0.90 -12.10
N MET A 166 8.67 -0.49 -10.87
CA MET A 166 7.48 -0.83 -10.10
C MET A 166 6.37 0.16 -10.46
N ASN A 167 5.26 -0.36 -10.97
CA ASN A 167 4.09 0.43 -11.35
C ASN A 167 3.00 0.19 -10.29
N ILE A 168 2.59 1.23 -9.59
CA ILE A 168 1.55 1.16 -8.55
C ILE A 168 0.42 2.09 -8.96
N ASN A 169 -0.76 1.52 -9.22
CA ASN A 169 -1.94 2.26 -9.62
C ASN A 169 -2.99 2.22 -8.51
N PHE A 170 -3.18 3.35 -7.83
CA PHE A 170 -4.29 3.55 -6.92
C PHE A 170 -5.50 4.06 -7.70
N ARG A 171 -6.64 3.38 -7.56
CA ARG A 171 -7.90 3.72 -8.23
C ARG A 171 -9.02 3.74 -7.22
N SER A 172 -9.82 4.80 -7.22
CA SER A 172 -11.06 4.88 -6.48
C SER A 172 -12.27 4.85 -7.43
N VAL A 173 -13.35 4.25 -6.95
CA VAL A 173 -14.62 4.15 -7.64
C VAL A 173 -15.71 4.56 -6.65
N LEU A 174 -16.48 5.59 -7.00
CA LEU A 174 -17.71 5.94 -6.31
C LEU A 174 -18.90 5.43 -7.12
N ALA A 175 -19.82 4.75 -6.44
CA ALA A 175 -21.03 4.20 -7.05
C ALA A 175 -22.25 4.36 -6.14
N GLY A 176 -23.45 4.28 -6.74
CA GLY A 176 -24.74 4.34 -6.06
C GLY A 176 -25.66 5.45 -6.58
N GLU A 177 -26.82 5.59 -5.95
CA GLU A 177 -27.90 6.49 -6.39
C GLU A 177 -27.86 7.89 -5.72
N GLY A 178 -27.05 8.04 -4.68
CA GLY A 178 -26.90 9.28 -3.90
C GLY A 178 -25.63 10.06 -4.20
N ARG A 179 -25.43 11.23 -3.58
CA ARG A 179 -24.16 11.97 -3.70
C ARG A 179 -23.05 11.29 -2.90
N ALA A 180 -21.85 11.30 -3.46
CA ALA A 180 -20.65 10.81 -2.78
C ALA A 180 -19.44 11.66 -3.16
N TYR A 181 -18.46 11.74 -2.29
CA TYR A 181 -17.18 12.42 -2.53
C TYR A 181 -16.07 11.67 -1.83
N PHE A 182 -14.94 11.52 -2.49
CA PHE A 182 -13.72 10.98 -1.90
C PHE A 182 -12.54 11.79 -2.39
N GLU A 183 -11.72 12.26 -1.45
CA GLU A 183 -10.43 12.89 -1.75
C GLU A 183 -9.32 12.16 -1.00
N ALA A 184 -8.32 11.69 -1.74
CA ALA A 184 -7.14 11.08 -1.16
C ALA A 184 -6.07 12.16 -0.92
N ASN A 185 -5.49 12.14 0.27
CA ASN A 185 -4.42 13.07 0.67
C ASN A 185 -3.05 12.41 0.52
N THR A 186 -2.90 11.20 1.05
CA THR A 186 -1.62 10.47 1.04
C THR A 186 -1.83 9.00 0.76
N GLU A 187 -0.87 8.38 0.10
CA GLU A 187 -0.74 6.95 -0.12
C GLU A 187 0.65 6.51 0.37
N ALA A 188 0.69 5.67 1.41
CA ALA A 188 1.92 5.11 1.96
C ALA A 188 1.99 3.62 1.66
N TRP A 189 3.17 3.13 1.27
CA TRP A 189 3.38 1.73 0.93
C TRP A 189 4.27 1.04 1.95
N ASP A 190 3.91 -0.20 2.29
CA ASP A 190 4.77 -1.13 3.00
C ASP A 190 5.29 -2.15 1.97
N VAL A 191 6.60 -2.30 1.88
CA VAL A 191 7.25 -3.26 0.99
C VAL A 191 7.82 -4.44 1.75
N GLU A 192 7.96 -5.55 1.06
CA GLU A 192 8.55 -6.77 1.62
C GLU A 192 9.68 -7.25 0.73
N TRP A 193 10.75 -7.70 1.38
CA TRP A 193 11.93 -8.22 0.72
C TRP A 193 12.05 -9.73 0.91
N ARG A 194 12.61 -10.40 -0.09
CA ARG A 194 13.01 -11.81 0.00
C ARG A 194 14.27 -12.09 -0.81
N ARG A 195 14.90 -13.22 -0.51
CA ARG A 195 15.98 -13.76 -1.33
C ARG A 195 15.45 -14.38 -2.62
N CYS A 196 16.25 -14.20 -3.66
CA CYS A 196 16.33 -15.01 -4.87
C CYS A 196 17.80 -15.46 -5.00
#